data_AF-A0A090RKM5-F1
#
_entry.id   AF-A0A090RKM5-F1
#
_cell.length_a   1.000
_cell.length_b   1.000
_cell.length_c   1.000
_cell.angle_alpha   90.00
_cell.angle_beta   90.00
_cell.angle_gamma   90.00
#
_symmetry.space_group_name_H-M   'P 1'
#
loop_
_entity.id
_entity.type
_entity.pdbx_description
1 polymer ?
#
loop_
_entity_poly.entity_id
_entity_poly.type
_entity_poly.pdbx_seq_one_letter_code
_entity_poly.pdbx_strand_id
1 'polypeptide(L)' 'MTDGELVEQGPPAQIFTQPHDPRLKKFLNQVGIRAGSLHSSPEEV' A
#
# COMPACT_ATOMS: atom_id res chain seq x y z
N MET A 1 2.18 7.53 8.36
CA MET A 1 2.37 8.90 8.89
C MET A 1 3.75 9.35 8.45
N THR A 2 3.90 10.61 8.02
CA THR A 2 5.20 11.22 7.68
C THR A 2 5.19 12.62 8.26
N ASP A 3 6.29 13.02 8.92
CA ASP A 3 6.45 14.38 9.45
C ASP A 3 5.33 14.82 10.41
N GLY A 4 4.77 13.87 11.17
CA GLY A 4 3.64 14.14 12.08
C GLY A 4 2.26 14.16 11.40
N GLU A 5 2.20 14.08 10.07
CA GLU A 5 0.97 14.15 9.29
C GLU A 5 0.49 12.77 8.83
N LEU A 6 -0.82 12.56 8.92
CA LEU A 6 -1.44 11.38 8.36
C LEU A 6 -1.29 11.42 6.83
N VAL A 7 -0.73 10.35 6.27
CA VAL A 7 -0.47 10.26 4.83
C VAL A 7 -1.72 9.80 4.11
N GLU A 8 -2.26 8.66 4.52
CA GLU A 8 -3.52 8.12 4.02
C GLU A 8 -4.06 7.11 5.05
N GLN A 9 -5.39 6.98 5.12
CA GLN A 9 -6.09 6.00 5.94
C GLN A 9 -7.26 5.44 5.14
N GLY A 10 -7.52 4.15 5.28
CA GLY A 10 -8.63 3.46 4.64
C GLY A 10 -8.50 1.95 4.82
N PRO A 11 -9.40 1.17 4.20
CA PRO A 11 -9.28 -0.28 4.17
C PRO A 11 -7.93 -0.71 3.59
N PRO A 12 -7.29 -1.78 4.10
CA PRO A 12 -6.00 -2.25 3.60
C PRO A 12 -6.02 -2.48 2.08
N ALA A 13 -7.12 -3.05 1.55
CA ALA A 13 -7.29 -3.23 0.11
C ALA A 13 -7.12 -1.92 -0.66
N GLN A 14 -7.73 -0.83 -0.20
CA GLN A 14 -7.56 0.49 -0.83
C GLN A 14 -6.11 0.97 -0.74
N ILE A 15 -5.53 0.96 0.47
CA ILE A 15 -4.19 1.48 0.76
C ILE A 15 -3.11 0.80 -0.08
N PHE A 16 -3.18 -0.52 -0.24
CA PHE A 16 -2.13 -1.29 -0.90
C PHE A 16 -2.40 -1.57 -2.39
N THR A 17 -3.62 -1.42 -2.89
CA THR A 17 -3.95 -1.65 -4.31
C THR A 17 -4.21 -0.36 -5.09
N GLN A 18 -4.83 0.64 -4.46
CA GLN A 18 -5.21 1.91 -5.06
C GLN A 18 -4.96 3.08 -4.10
N PRO A 19 -3.71 3.26 -3.63
CA PRO A 19 -3.35 4.43 -2.83
C PRO A 19 -3.65 5.72 -3.61
N HIS A 20 -4.08 6.78 -2.94
CA HIS A 20 -4.31 8.08 -3.56
C HIS A 20 -3.12 9.03 -3.36
N ASP A 21 -2.56 9.04 -2.14
CA ASP A 21 -1.50 9.95 -1.74
C ASP A 21 -0.17 9.63 -2.49
N PRO A 22 0.44 10.63 -3.16
CA PRO A 22 1.70 10.42 -3.89
C PRO A 22 2.87 9.93 -3.03
N ARG A 23 2.93 10.31 -1.75
CA ARG A 23 3.96 9.88 -0.80
C ARG A 23 3.79 8.40 -0.48
N LEU A 24 2.55 7.96 -0.26
CA LEU A 24 2.25 6.54 -0.06
C LEU A 24 2.57 5.72 -1.33
N LYS A 25 2.17 6.19 -2.52
CA LYS A 25 2.53 5.56 -3.80
C LYS A 25 4.03 5.36 -3.94
N LYS A 26 4.81 6.41 -3.64
CA LYS A 26 6.27 6.36 -3.70
C LYS A 26 6.84 5.34 -2.73
N PHE A 27 6.37 5.34 -1.47
CA PHE A 27 6.81 4.39 -0.45
C PHE A 27 6.52 2.94 -0.87
N LEU A 28 5.30 2.63 -1.30
CA LEU A 28 4.92 1.29 -1.73
C LEU A 28 5.80 0.77 -2.87
N ASN A 29 6.10 1.63 -3.86
CA ASN A 29 7.04 1.31 -4.93
C ASN A 29 8.46 1.02 -4.43
N GLN A 30 8.95 1.74 -3.40
CA GLN A 30 10.28 1.52 -2.82
C GLN A 30 10.39 0.18 -2.09
N VAL A 31 9.32 -0.27 -1.45
CA VAL A 31 9.29 -1.56 -0.73
C VAL A 31 8.84 -2.73 -1.62
N GLY A 32 8.70 -2.51 -2.93
CA GLY A 32 8.36 -3.55 -3.89
C GLY A 32 6.87 -3.91 -3.97
N ILE A 33 5.99 -3.17 -3.29
CA ILE A 33 4.54 -3.37 -3.38
C ILE A 33 4.02 -2.63 -4.61
N ARG A 34 3.65 -3.40 -5.63
CA ARG A 34 2.96 -2.92 -6.84
C ARG A 34 1.49 -3.35 -6.80
N ALA A 35 0.62 -2.60 -7.47
CA ALA A 35 -0.78 -3.03 -7.65
C ALA A 35 -0.80 -4.45 -8.26
N GLY A 36 -1.46 -5.40 -7.58
CA GLY A 36 -1.48 -6.82 -7.94
C GLY A 36 -0.39 -7.70 -7.29
N SER A 37 0.61 -7.10 -6.63
CA SER A 37 1.70 -7.85 -5.94
C SER A 37 1.22 -8.59 -4.69
N LEU A 38 0.09 -8.18 -4.11
CA LEU A 38 -0.49 -8.78 -2.92
C LEU A 38 -1.13 -10.17 -3.17
N HIS A 39 -1.23 -10.61 -4.42
CA HIS A 39 -1.79 -11.93 -4.76
C HIS A 39 -0.78 -13.08 -4.62
N SER A 40 0.34 -12.86 -3.95
CA SER A 40 1.39 -13.87 -3.75
C SER A 40 1.20 -14.57 -2.42
N SER A 41 0.17 -15.41 -2.33
CA SER A 41 0.03 -16.63 -1.49
C SER A 41 -1.44 -17.07 -1.57
N PRO A 42 -1.78 -18.23 -2.15
CA PRO A 42 -2.97 -18.93 -1.70
C PRO A 42 -2.77 -19.16 -0.20
N GLU A 43 -3.80 -18.98 0.61
CA GLU A 43 -3.84 -19.60 1.93
C GLU A 43 -3.59 -21.11 1.72
N GLU A 44 -2.36 -21.58 1.97
CA GLU A 44 -2.10 -23.00 2.16
C GLU A 44 -2.60 -23.37 3.55
N VAL A 45 -3.71 -24.14 3.52
CA VAL A 45 -4.30 -25.08 4.51
C VAL A 45 -4.79 -24.58 5.87
#